data_AF-A0A8J8BZW0-F1
#
_entry.id   AF-A0A8J8BZW0-F1
#
_cell.length_a   1.000
_cell.length_b   1.000
_cell.length_c   1.000
_cell.angle_alpha   90.00
_cell.angle_beta   90.00
_cell.angle_gamma   90.00
#
_symmetry.space_group_name_H-M   'P 1'
#
loop_
_entity.id
_entity.type
_entity.pdbx_description
1 polymer ?
#
loop_
_entity_poly.entity_id
_entity_poly.type
_entity_poly.pdbx_seq_one_letter_code
_entity_poly.pdbx_strand_id
1 'polypeptide(L)'
;MSDTSENKGRTLIFVYNADSGLLNTIVDYAHKITSPQTYPCNLCAITFGNLGMKSEWKNFVESLDINVEFLHRDEFTEKYKIQGKFPSAFMKNEELILFINQKEMNALKSLDDLIELVRENL
;
A
#
# COMPACT_ATOMS: atom_id res chain seq x y z
N MET A 1 -33.30 7.62 -10.74
CA MET A 1 -32.03 8.17 -10.20
C MET A 1 -31.17 6.98 -9.86
N SER A 2 -30.12 6.77 -10.65
CA SER A 2 -29.28 5.58 -10.66
C SER A 2 -28.25 5.65 -9.52
N ASP A 3 -28.23 4.59 -8.73
CA ASP A 3 -27.05 3.93 -8.17
C ASP A 3 -25.94 4.81 -7.55
N THR A 4 -26.04 5.00 -6.22
CA THR A 4 -24.90 5.42 -5.38
C THR A 4 -24.65 4.40 -4.27
N SER A 5 -25.10 3.15 -4.42
CA SER A 5 -24.99 2.09 -3.42
C SER A 5 -23.91 1.04 -3.71
N GLU A 6 -23.26 1.05 -4.88
CA GLU A 6 -22.29 0.00 -5.27
C GLU A 6 -20.88 0.14 -4.66
N ASN A 7 -20.51 1.30 -4.07
CA ASN A 7 -19.18 1.48 -3.48
C ASN A 7 -19.07 1.15 -1.98
N LYS A 8 -20.18 0.78 -1.31
CA LYS A 8 -20.20 0.57 0.15
C LYS A 8 -19.54 -0.72 0.67
N GLY A 9 -18.87 -1.50 -0.19
CA GLY A 9 -18.29 -2.80 0.19
C GLY A 9 -16.88 -3.10 -0.34
N ARG A 10 -16.24 -2.15 -1.04
CA ARG A 10 -14.91 -2.35 -1.61
C ARG A 10 -13.84 -1.75 -0.71
N THR A 11 -12.78 -2.51 -0.46
CA THR A 11 -11.62 -2.05 0.31
C THR A 11 -10.34 -2.30 -0.49
N LEU A 12 -9.59 -1.25 -0.77
CA LEU A 12 -8.25 -1.35 -1.33
C LEU A 12 -7.25 -1.55 -0.18
N ILE A 13 -6.59 -2.70 -0.17
CA ILE A 13 -5.67 -3.11 0.89
C ILE A 13 -4.25 -3.02 0.34
N PHE A 14 -3.45 -2.13 0.89
CA PHE A 14 -2.02 -2.07 0.62
C PHE A 14 -1.26 -2.91 1.63
N VAL A 15 -0.39 -3.79 1.14
CA VAL A 15 0.40 -4.70 1.97
C VAL A 15 1.88 -4.35 1.87
N TYR A 16 2.46 -3.92 2.98
CA TYR A 16 3.89 -3.64 3.09
C TYR A 16 4.70 -4.94 3.15
N ASN A 17 5.90 -4.94 2.56
CA ASN A 17 6.88 -6.01 2.79
C ASN A 17 7.69 -5.77 4.07
N ALA A 18 6.98 -5.68 5.18
CA ALA A 18 7.53 -5.54 6.52
C ALA A 18 6.61 -6.28 7.50
N ASP A 19 7.16 -6.66 8.65
CA ASP A 19 6.38 -7.24 9.75
C ASP A 19 5.90 -6.11 10.68
N SER A 20 4.74 -6.28 11.31
CA SER A 20 4.06 -5.28 12.16
C SER A 20 4.94 -4.65 13.26
N GLY A 21 5.90 -5.40 13.78
CA GLY A 21 6.87 -4.93 14.78
C GLY A 21 8.04 -4.08 14.25
N LEU A 22 8.17 -3.91 12.92
CA LEU A 22 9.36 -3.33 12.29
C LEU A 22 9.17 -1.92 11.71
N LEU A 23 8.01 -1.27 11.87
CA LEU A 23 7.78 0.07 11.33
C LEU A 23 8.71 1.15 11.92
N ASN A 24 9.01 1.08 13.22
CA ASN A 24 9.99 1.99 13.85
C ASN A 24 11.34 1.93 13.11
N THR A 25 11.72 0.72 12.70
CA THR A 25 12.95 0.48 11.94
C THR A 25 12.88 1.10 10.54
N ILE A 26 11.72 1.09 9.86
CA ILE A 26 11.56 1.71 8.53
C ILE A 26 11.74 3.23 8.62
N VAL A 27 11.14 3.87 9.61
CA VAL A 27 11.31 5.31 9.85
C VAL A 27 12.78 5.62 10.15
N ASP A 28 13.43 4.82 10.99
CA ASP A 28 14.86 4.95 11.28
C ASP A 28 15.75 4.79 10.04
N TYR A 29 15.39 3.89 9.11
CA TYR A 29 16.09 3.73 7.84
C TYR A 29 15.85 4.92 6.91
N ALA A 30 14.62 5.48 6.90
CA ALA A 30 14.28 6.70 6.14
C ALA A 30 15.11 7.90 6.61
N HIS A 31 15.54 7.92 7.87
CA HIS A 31 16.47 8.93 8.38
C HIS A 31 17.94 8.65 8.05
N LYS A 32 18.33 7.43 7.68
CA LYS A 32 19.73 6.98 7.47
C LYS A 32 20.11 6.80 5.99
N ILE A 33 19.47 7.55 5.08
CA ILE A 33 19.60 7.46 3.61
C ILE A 33 21.08 7.42 3.18
N THR A 34 21.61 6.20 3.08
CA THR A 34 22.98 5.91 2.63
C THR A 34 23.01 4.77 1.63
N SER A 35 21.94 3.96 1.50
CA SER A 35 21.79 2.99 0.41
C SER A 35 20.31 2.69 0.10
N PRO A 36 19.75 3.23 -0.99
CA PRO A 36 18.42 2.87 -1.50
C PRO A 36 18.30 1.38 -1.89
N GLN A 37 19.43 0.71 -2.18
CA GLN A 37 19.45 -0.67 -2.68
C GLN A 37 19.09 -1.73 -1.63
N THR A 38 19.01 -1.36 -0.35
CA THR A 38 18.71 -2.29 0.75
C THR A 38 17.30 -2.12 1.34
N TYR A 39 16.43 -1.29 0.74
CA TYR A 39 15.05 -1.17 1.21
C TYR A 39 14.25 -2.43 0.89
N PRO A 40 13.75 -3.17 1.90
CA PRO A 40 13.00 -4.39 1.66
C PRO A 40 11.59 -4.10 1.08
N CYS A 41 11.12 -2.86 1.15
CA CYS A 41 9.76 -2.46 0.84
C CYS A 41 9.72 -1.16 0.03
N ASN A 42 9.53 -1.25 -1.29
CA ASN A 42 9.42 -0.07 -2.17
C ASN A 42 8.20 0.80 -1.82
N LEU A 43 7.05 0.16 -1.55
CA LEU A 43 5.83 0.85 -1.11
C LEU A 43 6.10 1.75 0.11
N CYS A 44 6.88 1.26 1.07
CA CYS A 44 7.27 2.03 2.25
C CYS A 44 8.15 3.23 1.85
N ALA A 45 9.14 3.02 0.98
CA ALA A 45 10.07 4.06 0.54
C ALA A 45 9.38 5.21 -0.21
N ILE A 46 8.35 4.90 -1.01
CA ILE A 46 7.64 5.93 -1.77
C ILE A 46 6.52 6.61 -0.97
N THR A 47 5.93 5.95 0.04
CA THR A 47 4.81 6.50 0.84
C THR A 47 5.20 7.11 2.19
N PHE A 48 6.40 6.84 2.72
CA PHE A 48 6.88 7.42 3.98
C PHE A 48 8.01 8.44 3.77
N GLY A 49 8.13 9.38 4.69
CA GLY A 49 9.25 10.31 4.83
C GLY A 49 9.67 10.45 6.30
N ASN A 50 10.44 11.49 6.61
CA ASN A 50 11.06 11.72 7.92
C ASN A 50 10.07 11.85 9.09
N LEU A 51 8.79 12.12 8.83
CA LEU A 51 7.78 12.34 9.88
C LEU A 51 6.67 11.28 9.85
N GLY A 52 6.86 10.20 9.09
CA GLY A 52 5.85 9.16 8.87
C GLY A 52 5.29 9.20 7.45
N MET A 53 4.03 8.80 7.29
CA MET A 53 3.36 8.74 5.99
C MET A 53 3.30 10.14 5.37
N LYS A 54 3.67 10.25 4.09
CA LYS A 54 3.61 11.50 3.32
C LYS A 54 2.17 12.01 3.29
N SER A 55 2.01 13.31 3.52
CA SER A 55 0.67 13.93 3.61
C SER A 55 -0.06 13.86 2.27
N GLU A 56 0.67 13.93 1.16
CA GLU A 56 0.16 13.79 -0.20
C GLU A 56 -0.47 12.40 -0.41
N TRP A 57 0.20 11.36 0.06
CA TRP A 57 -0.32 9.98 -0.01
C TRP A 57 -1.56 9.81 0.84
N LYS A 58 -1.50 10.29 2.10
CA LYS A 58 -2.62 10.24 3.04
C LYS A 58 -3.86 10.95 2.48
N ASN A 59 -3.71 12.17 1.99
CA ASN A 59 -4.80 12.94 1.42
C ASN A 59 -5.40 12.26 0.19
N PHE A 60 -4.56 11.64 -0.65
CA PHE A 60 -5.03 10.88 -1.79
C PHE A 60 -5.90 9.69 -1.37
N VAL A 61 -5.44 8.85 -0.45
CA VAL A 61 -6.22 7.67 -0.03
C VAL A 61 -7.51 8.05 0.70
N GLU A 62 -7.49 9.14 1.47
CA GLU A 62 -8.70 9.69 2.14
C GLU A 62 -9.69 10.32 1.13
N SER A 63 -9.22 10.68 -0.07
CA SER A 63 -10.07 11.23 -1.14
C SER A 63 -10.74 10.17 -2.02
N LEU A 64 -10.39 8.88 -1.85
CA LEU A 64 -10.99 7.80 -2.63
C LEU A 64 -12.40 7.48 -2.14
N ASP A 65 -13.31 7.20 -3.07
CA ASP A 65 -14.69 6.78 -2.77
C ASP A 65 -14.80 5.32 -2.28
N ILE A 66 -13.68 4.70 -1.89
CA ILE A 66 -13.59 3.34 -1.38
C ILE A 66 -12.80 3.32 -0.08
N ASN A 67 -12.99 2.27 0.73
CA ASN A 67 -12.18 2.11 1.93
C ASN A 67 -10.74 1.77 1.56
N VAL A 68 -9.78 2.29 2.31
CA VAL A 68 -8.36 1.94 2.17
C VAL A 68 -7.86 1.38 3.48
N GLU A 69 -7.20 0.22 3.42
CA GLU A 69 -6.57 -0.44 4.56
C GLU A 69 -5.08 -0.65 4.27
N PHE A 70 -4.27 -0.55 5.31
CA PHE A 70 -2.84 -0.82 5.23
C PHE A 70 -2.49 -1.96 6.19
N LEU A 71 -1.82 -2.98 5.68
CA LEU A 71 -1.39 -4.15 6.45
C LEU A 71 0.10 -4.42 6.25
N HIS A 72 0.71 -5.02 7.24
CA HIS A 72 1.99 -5.70 7.13
C HIS A 72 1.82 -7.09 6.55
N ARG A 73 2.92 -7.70 6.09
CA ARG A 73 2.84 -9.03 5.46
C ARG A 73 2.37 -10.12 6.43
N ASP A 74 2.75 -10.01 7.70
CA ASP A 74 2.34 -10.90 8.78
C ASP A 74 0.86 -10.71 9.10
N GLU A 75 0.40 -9.46 9.24
CA GLU A 75 -1.02 -9.12 9.46
C GLU A 75 -1.91 -9.61 8.31
N PHE A 76 -1.48 -9.41 7.06
CA PHE A 76 -2.20 -9.89 5.89
C PHE A 76 -2.29 -11.42 5.86
N THR A 77 -1.17 -12.10 6.10
CA THR A 77 -1.13 -13.57 6.14
C THR A 77 -1.98 -14.10 7.27
N GLU A 78 -1.99 -13.46 8.43
CA GLU A 78 -2.81 -13.84 9.56
C GLU A 78 -4.31 -13.62 9.29
N LYS A 79 -4.67 -12.48 8.70
CA LYS A 79 -6.07 -12.09 8.43
C LYS A 79 -6.70 -12.92 7.31
N TYR A 80 -5.99 -13.08 6.19
CA TYR A 80 -6.54 -13.72 4.99
C TYR A 80 -6.13 -15.18 4.82
N LYS A 81 -5.16 -15.67 5.62
CA LYS A 81 -4.59 -17.03 5.51
C LYS A 81 -4.06 -17.35 4.11
N ILE A 82 -3.63 -16.32 3.37
CA ILE A 82 -3.07 -16.41 2.02
C ILE A 82 -1.60 -15.99 2.07
N GLN A 83 -0.74 -16.73 1.37
CA GLN A 83 0.62 -16.30 1.12
C GLN A 83 0.68 -15.44 -0.15
N GLY A 84 1.39 -14.31 -0.07
CA GLY A 84 1.54 -13.37 -1.17
C GLY A 84 2.99 -12.97 -1.40
N LYS A 85 3.23 -12.37 -2.55
CA LYS A 85 4.48 -11.62 -2.81
C LYS A 85 4.23 -10.16 -2.45
N PHE A 86 5.09 -9.59 -1.60
CA PHE A 86 4.95 -8.25 -1.06
C PHE A 86 6.16 -7.38 -1.42
N PRO A 87 6.02 -6.05 -1.57
CA PRO A 87 4.80 -5.27 -1.33
C PRO A 87 3.78 -5.45 -2.47
N SER A 88 2.49 -5.37 -2.19
CA SER A 88 1.41 -5.50 -3.19
C SER A 88 0.14 -4.82 -2.70
N ALA A 89 -0.84 -4.65 -3.60
CA ALA A 89 -2.17 -4.16 -3.25
C ALA A 89 -3.25 -5.14 -3.71
N PHE A 90 -4.32 -5.24 -2.93
CA PHE A 90 -5.46 -6.11 -3.21
C PHE A 90 -6.77 -5.34 -3.12
N MET A 91 -7.70 -5.61 -4.03
CA MET A 91 -9.07 -5.15 -3.93
C MET A 91 -9.89 -6.22 -3.20
N LYS A 92 -10.51 -5.84 -2.09
CA LYS A 92 -11.40 -6.71 -1.31
C LYS A 92 -12.85 -6.29 -1.52
N ASN A 93 -13.60 -7.15 -2.21
CA ASN A 93 -15.06 -7.11 -2.31
C ASN A 93 -15.61 -8.38 -1.62
N GLU A 94 -16.43 -9.16 -2.32
CA GLU A 94 -16.78 -10.53 -1.91
C GLU A 94 -15.55 -11.44 -1.84
N GLU A 95 -14.64 -11.26 -2.79
CA GLU A 95 -13.35 -11.96 -2.88
C GLU A 95 -12.17 -10.99 -2.77
N LEU A 96 -10.98 -11.54 -2.54
CA LEU A 96 -9.73 -10.79 -2.50
C LEU A 96 -9.02 -10.95 -3.85
N ILE A 97 -8.91 -9.85 -4.59
CA ILE A 97 -8.35 -9.83 -5.95
C ILE A 97 -7.05 -9.04 -5.93
N LEU A 98 -6.01 -9.55 -6.61
CA LEU A 98 -4.75 -8.83 -6.76
C LEU A 98 -4.97 -7.57 -7.59
N PHE A 99 -4.67 -6.41 -7.02
CA PHE A 99 -4.84 -5.10 -7.65
C PHE A 99 -3.52 -4.56 -8.22
N ILE A 100 -2.45 -4.60 -7.43
CA ILE A 100 -1.08 -4.28 -7.88
C ILE A 100 -0.15 -5.39 -7.38
N ASN A 101 0.56 -6.04 -8.29
CA ASN A 101 1.47 -7.12 -7.94
C ASN A 101 2.85 -6.60 -7.46
N GLN A 102 3.67 -7.49 -6.88
CA GLN A 102 4.99 -7.13 -6.37
C GLN A 102 5.92 -6.50 -7.42
N LYS A 103 5.86 -7.00 -8.66
CA LYS A 103 6.72 -6.50 -9.73
C LYS A 103 6.33 -5.09 -10.13
N GLU A 104 5.03 -4.82 -10.27
CA GLU A 104 4.49 -3.48 -10.54
C GLU A 104 4.83 -2.53 -9.39
N MET A 105 4.55 -2.92 -8.15
CA MET A 105 4.81 -2.11 -6.96
C MET A 105 6.29 -1.74 -6.82
N ASN A 106 7.21 -2.66 -7.14
CA ASN A 106 8.65 -2.41 -7.11
C ASN A 106 9.20 -1.67 -8.34
N ALA A 107 8.41 -1.54 -9.42
CA ALA A 107 8.80 -0.78 -10.60
C ALA A 107 8.49 0.73 -10.46
N LEU A 108 7.62 1.09 -9.52
CA LEU A 108 7.27 2.49 -9.21
C LEU A 108 8.49 3.23 -8.65
N LYS A 109 8.76 4.41 -9.19
CA LYS A 109 9.92 5.23 -8.80
C LYS A 109 9.54 6.35 -7.84
N SER A 110 8.27 6.75 -7.84
CA SER A 110 7.79 7.91 -7.09
C SER A 110 6.43 7.66 -6.45
N LEU A 111 6.04 8.57 -5.55
CA LEU A 111 4.69 8.60 -5.01
C LEU A 111 3.67 8.92 -6.10
N ASP A 112 4.01 9.80 -7.03
CA ASP A 112 3.13 10.21 -8.13
C ASP A 112 2.81 9.01 -9.04
N ASP A 113 3.81 8.18 -9.36
CA ASP A 113 3.63 6.94 -10.13
C ASP A 113 2.61 6.00 -9.44
N LEU A 114 2.66 5.91 -8.11
CA LEU A 114 1.72 5.09 -7.33
C LEU A 114 0.29 5.66 -7.40
N ILE A 115 0.16 6.98 -7.22
CA ILE A 115 -1.13 7.67 -7.27
C ILE A 115 -1.76 7.53 -8.66
N GLU A 116 -0.98 7.71 -9.72
CA GLU A 116 -1.44 7.52 -11.10
C GLU A 116 -1.88 6.07 -11.34
N LEU A 117 -1.05 5.09 -10.96
CA LEU A 117 -1.41 3.69 -11.12
C LEU A 117 -2.70 3.32 -10.39
N VAL A 118 -2.91 3.82 -9.17
CA VAL A 118 -4.15 3.56 -8.42
C VAL A 118 -5.35 4.21 -9.10
N ARG A 119 -5.22 5.45 -9.61
CA ARG A 119 -6.31 6.14 -10.33
C ARG A 119 -6.69 5.46 -11.64
N GLU A 120 -5.72 4.92 -12.38
CA GLU A 120 -5.99 4.26 -13.67
C GLU A 120 -6.67 2.89 -13.51
N ASN A 121 -6.45 2.21 -12.38
CA ASN A 121 -6.98 0.86 -12.13
C ASN A 121 -8.26 0.85 -11.28
N LEU A 122 -8.68 1.98 -10.71
CA LEU A 122 -9.93 2.13 -9.96
C LEU A 122 -11.12 2.41 -10.87
#